data_AF-A0A7K4BJU8-F1
#
_entry.id   AF-A0A7K4BJU8-F1
#
_cell.length_a   1.000
_cell.length_b   1.000
_cell.length_c   1.000
_cell.angle_alpha   90.00
_cell.angle_beta   90.00
_cell.angle_gamma   90.00
#
_symmetry.space_group_name_H-M   'P 1'
#
loop_
_entity.id
_entity.type
_entity.pdbx_description
1 polymer ?
#
loop_
_entity_poly.entity_id
_entity_poly.type
_entity_poly.pdbx_seq_one_letter_code
_entity_poly.pdbx_strand_id
1 'polypeptide(L)'
;SRSGALISEITSLTKMHRGRYIERNRITSALSRAVIVVETGSSGGSIRQAETAFRQGVPVYAVRPEDTDARAVAGFEGLTRMGATPIDAVEDLSVYFGGTQGPGARITTLADFL
;
A
#
# COMPACT_ATOMS: atom_id res chain seq x y z
N SER A 1 -16.14 -10.80 4.38
CA SER A 1 -15.30 -10.68 5.60
C SER A 1 -16.22 -10.62 6.81
N ARG A 2 -15.92 -11.34 7.91
CA ARG A 2 -16.77 -11.34 9.13
C ARG A 2 -16.25 -10.43 10.27
N SER A 3 -15.12 -9.73 10.07
CA SER A 3 -14.49 -8.86 11.08
C SER A 3 -13.42 -7.93 10.46
N GLY A 4 -13.83 -7.05 9.54
CA GLY A 4 -12.97 -5.99 8.98
C GLY A 4 -13.44 -4.59 9.36
N ALA A 5 -12.71 -3.56 8.91
CA ALA A 5 -13.11 -2.17 9.06
C ALA A 5 -13.11 -1.45 7.70
N LEU A 6 -14.02 -0.48 7.54
CA LEU A 6 -14.00 0.48 6.44
C LEU A 6 -13.66 1.86 7.02
N ILE A 7 -12.65 2.49 6.46
CA ILE A 7 -12.19 3.82 6.88
C ILE A 7 -12.38 4.77 5.69
N SER A 8 -13.02 5.91 5.95
CA SER A 8 -13.17 7.00 4.99
C SER A 8 -12.99 8.33 5.69
N GLU A 9 -12.26 9.25 5.07
CA GLU A 9 -12.17 10.65 5.50
C GLU A 9 -13.21 11.56 4.83
N ILE A 10 -13.99 10.99 3.91
CA ILE A 10 -14.97 11.71 3.11
C ILE A 10 -16.36 11.35 3.61
N THR A 11 -17.18 12.37 3.83
CA THR A 11 -18.59 12.21 4.21
C THR A 11 -19.46 11.81 3.01
N SER A 12 -20.58 11.15 3.29
CA SER A 12 -21.57 10.73 2.28
C SER A 12 -22.14 11.88 1.45
N LEU A 13 -22.01 13.12 1.92
CA LEU A 13 -22.50 14.33 1.25
C LEU A 13 -21.59 14.80 0.11
N THR A 14 -20.42 14.19 -0.07
CA THR A 14 -19.42 14.71 -1.02
C THR A 14 -19.28 13.84 -2.26
N LYS A 15 -19.49 14.41 -3.45
CA LYS A 15 -19.41 13.69 -4.74
C LYS A 15 -18.04 13.06 -4.99
N MET A 16 -18.04 11.79 -5.40
CA MET A 16 -16.82 11.08 -5.81
C MET A 16 -16.26 11.68 -7.11
N HIS A 17 -14.93 11.83 -7.18
CA HIS A 17 -14.22 12.17 -8.40
C HIS A 17 -12.86 11.48 -8.42
N ARG A 18 -12.24 11.35 -9.61
CA ARG A 18 -11.01 10.54 -9.79
C ARG A 18 -9.83 10.95 -8.90
N GLY A 19 -9.69 12.24 -8.57
CA GLY A 19 -8.62 12.73 -7.68
C GLY A 19 -8.61 12.08 -6.29
N ARG A 20 -9.79 11.70 -5.78
CA ARG A 20 -9.93 11.09 -4.45
C ARG A 20 -9.26 9.74 -4.30
N TYR A 21 -9.15 8.97 -5.39
CA TYR A 21 -8.44 7.70 -5.35
C TYR A 21 -6.96 7.93 -5.01
N ILE A 22 -6.36 9.00 -5.54
CA ILE A 22 -4.97 9.37 -5.28
C ILE A 22 -4.84 9.97 -3.88
N GLU A 23 -5.76 10.84 -3.47
CA GLU A 23 -5.74 11.45 -2.12
C GLU A 23 -5.80 10.39 -1.01
N ARG A 24 -6.70 9.40 -1.14
CA ARG A 24 -6.86 8.32 -0.17
C ARG A 24 -5.61 7.49 0.02
N ASN A 25 -4.77 7.33 -1.00
CA ASN A 25 -3.57 6.50 -0.94
C ASN A 25 -2.66 6.84 0.25
N ARG A 26 -2.67 8.10 0.72
CA ARG A 26 -1.92 8.51 1.92
C ARG A 26 -2.40 7.86 3.21
N ILE A 27 -3.70 7.53 3.29
CA ILE A 27 -4.29 6.85 4.45
C ILE A 27 -3.85 5.39 4.45
N THR A 28 -3.92 4.72 3.30
CA THR A 28 -3.55 3.30 3.20
C THR A 28 -2.08 3.06 3.50
N SER A 29 -1.16 3.86 2.95
CA SER A 29 0.27 3.70 3.29
C SER A 29 0.56 4.10 4.74
N ALA A 30 -0.02 5.17 5.27
CA ALA A 30 0.22 5.59 6.66
C ALA A 30 -0.25 4.57 7.70
N LEU A 31 -1.31 3.80 7.41
CA LEU A 31 -1.80 2.73 8.28
C LEU A 31 -1.05 1.41 8.10
N SER A 32 -0.18 1.32 7.09
CA SER A 32 0.52 0.09 6.74
C SER A 32 1.94 0.09 7.28
N ARG A 33 2.43 -1.09 7.69
CA ARG A 33 3.85 -1.28 8.02
C ARG A 33 4.77 -1.24 6.79
N ALA A 34 4.21 -1.58 5.63
CA ALA A 34 4.87 -1.53 4.33
C ALA A 34 3.82 -1.53 3.22
N VAL A 35 4.25 -1.15 2.01
CA VAL A 35 3.46 -1.30 0.79
C VAL A 35 4.13 -2.33 -0.12
N ILE A 36 3.36 -3.28 -0.61
CA ILE A 36 3.85 -4.29 -1.56
C ILE A 36 3.16 -4.07 -2.90
N VAL A 37 3.96 -3.87 -3.95
CA VAL A 37 3.47 -3.74 -5.32
C VAL A 37 3.76 -5.04 -6.05
N VAL A 38 2.70 -5.78 -6.39
CA VAL A 38 2.82 -7.08 -7.06
C VAL A 38 3.03 -6.91 -8.56
N GLU A 39 2.19 -6.08 -9.19
CA GLU A 39 2.26 -5.85 -10.64
C GLU A 39 1.81 -4.43 -10.97
N THR A 40 2.56 -3.74 -11.82
CA THR A 40 2.18 -2.43 -12.35
C THR A 40 2.99 -2.09 -13.60
N GLY A 41 2.48 -1.17 -14.43
CA GLY A 41 3.28 -0.58 -15.49
C GLY A 41 4.11 0.61 -15.00
N SER A 42 4.91 1.21 -15.88
CA SER A 42 5.69 2.43 -15.57
C SER A 42 4.84 3.64 -15.16
N SER A 43 3.52 3.58 -15.36
CA SER A 43 2.56 4.55 -14.83
C SER A 43 1.29 3.84 -14.35
N GLY A 44 0.66 4.37 -13.30
CA GLY A 44 -0.59 3.80 -12.77
C GLY A 44 -0.86 4.19 -11.33
N GLY A 45 -1.96 3.67 -10.78
CA GLY A 45 -2.35 3.89 -9.39
C GLY A 45 -1.33 3.33 -8.39
N SER A 46 -0.75 2.16 -8.68
CA SER A 46 0.25 1.51 -7.82
C SER A 46 1.56 2.30 -7.74
N ILE A 47 2.04 2.85 -8.87
CA ILE A 47 3.19 3.77 -8.87
C ILE A 47 2.92 4.98 -7.98
N ARG A 48 1.76 5.62 -8.11
CA ARG A 48 1.37 6.76 -7.25
C ARG A 48 1.25 6.39 -5.78
N GLN A 49 0.79 5.17 -5.49
CA GLN A 49 0.74 4.64 -4.13
C GLN A 49 2.16 4.43 -3.56
N ALA A 50 3.09 3.89 -4.35
CA ALA A 50 4.49 3.75 -3.98
C ALA A 50 5.15 5.12 -3.73
N GLU A 51 4.97 6.10 -4.63
CA GLU A 51 5.43 7.49 -4.42
C GLU A 51 4.90 8.10 -3.12
N THR A 52 3.65 7.79 -2.77
CA THR A 52 3.04 8.26 -1.52
C THR A 52 3.66 7.59 -0.30
N ALA A 53 3.90 6.27 -0.37
CA ALA A 53 4.55 5.51 0.69
C ALA A 53 5.99 5.98 0.92
N PHE A 54 6.78 6.16 -0.16
CA PHE A 54 8.14 6.69 -0.07
C PHE A 54 8.18 8.07 0.60
N ARG A 55 7.28 8.99 0.23
CA ARG A 55 7.17 10.31 0.87
C ARG A 55 6.83 10.23 2.36
N GLN A 56 6.18 9.16 2.81
CA GLN A 56 5.86 8.91 4.22
C GLN A 56 6.93 8.10 4.95
N GLY A 57 8.02 7.72 4.28
CA GLY A 57 9.05 6.84 4.85
C GLY A 57 8.57 5.40 5.09
N VAL A 58 7.48 4.98 4.43
CA VAL A 58 6.95 3.62 4.53
C VAL A 58 7.70 2.73 3.55
N PRO A 59 8.28 1.60 3.98
CA PRO A 59 8.99 0.67 3.11
C PRO A 59 8.11 0.20 1.95
N VAL A 60 8.70 0.14 0.76
CA VAL A 60 8.03 -0.37 -0.45
C VAL A 60 8.79 -1.60 -0.96
N TYR A 61 8.05 -2.66 -1.23
CA TYR A 61 8.55 -3.88 -1.85
C TYR A 61 7.92 -4.05 -3.23
N ALA A 62 8.70 -4.51 -4.21
CA ALA A 62 8.22 -4.81 -5.54
C ALA A 62 8.43 -6.30 -5.83
N VAL A 63 7.36 -7.00 -6.20
CA VAL A 63 7.45 -8.42 -6.59
C VAL A 63 7.98 -8.49 -8.02
N ARG A 64 8.98 -9.34 -8.23
CA ARG A 64 9.52 -9.60 -9.57
C ARG A 64 8.41 -10.18 -10.45
N PRO A 65 8.11 -9.57 -11.60
CA PRO A 65 7.13 -10.13 -12.53
C PRO A 65 7.72 -11.34 -13.27
N GLU A 66 6.86 -12.12 -13.91
CA GLU A 66 7.32 -13.08 -14.91
C GLU A 66 7.86 -12.33 -16.14
N ASP A 67 8.99 -12.79 -16.70
CA ASP A 67 9.76 -12.09 -17.76
C ASP A 67 8.99 -11.91 -19.09
N THR A 68 7.77 -12.44 -19.21
CA THR A 68 6.96 -12.35 -20.42
C THR A 68 6.13 -11.07 -20.53
N ASP A 69 5.95 -10.29 -19.45
CA ASP A 69 5.20 -9.03 -19.48
C ASP A 69 6.13 -7.80 -19.42
N ALA A 70 6.46 -7.27 -20.59
CA ALA A 70 7.30 -6.09 -20.74
C ALA A 70 6.76 -4.85 -19.98
N ARG A 71 5.44 -4.72 -19.82
CA ARG A 71 4.84 -3.60 -19.07
C ARG A 71 5.09 -3.79 -17.58
N ALA A 72 4.88 -4.98 -17.05
CA ALA A 72 5.13 -5.30 -15.65
C ALA A 72 6.62 -5.14 -15.30
N VAL A 73 7.51 -5.65 -16.16
CA VAL A 73 8.97 -5.50 -16.06
C VAL A 73 9.35 -4.02 -15.97
N ALA A 74 8.83 -3.18 -16.87
CA ALA A 74 9.12 -1.74 -16.86
C ALA A 74 8.60 -1.01 -15.61
N GLY A 75 7.51 -1.48 -15.00
CA GLY A 75 7.02 -0.96 -13.71
C GLY A 75 7.89 -1.39 -12.54
N PHE A 76 8.27 -2.66 -12.49
CA PHE A 76 9.18 -3.22 -11.48
C PHE A 76 10.53 -2.52 -11.47
N GLU A 77 11.14 -2.32 -12.64
CA GLU A 77 12.40 -1.56 -12.77
C GLU A 77 12.24 -0.11 -12.33
N GLY A 78 11.11 0.53 -12.67
CA GLY A 78 10.75 1.86 -12.22
C GLY A 78 10.74 1.97 -10.70
N LEU A 79 10.03 1.06 -10.03
CA LEU A 79 9.94 1.00 -8.56
C LEU A 79 11.29 0.73 -7.91
N THR A 80 12.06 -0.20 -8.46
CA THR A 80 13.40 -0.53 -7.93
C THR A 80 14.33 0.69 -8.02
N ARG A 81 14.29 1.43 -9.13
CA ARG A 81 15.05 2.69 -9.30
C ARG A 81 14.60 3.77 -8.31
N MET A 82 13.34 3.77 -7.89
CA MET A 82 12.82 4.68 -6.86
C MET A 82 13.20 4.26 -5.43
N GLY A 83 13.81 3.08 -5.24
CA GLY A 83 14.23 2.56 -3.93
C GLY A 83 13.30 1.49 -3.35
N ALA A 84 12.41 0.89 -4.15
CA ALA A 84 11.67 -0.29 -3.70
C ALA A 84 12.63 -1.47 -3.52
N THR A 85 12.41 -2.28 -2.49
CA THR A 85 13.16 -3.52 -2.29
C THR A 85 12.58 -4.61 -3.19
N PRO A 86 13.35 -5.19 -4.12
CA PRO A 86 12.87 -6.29 -4.95
C PRO A 86 12.73 -7.56 -4.12
N ILE A 87 11.65 -8.30 -4.34
CA ILE A 87 11.40 -9.64 -3.78
C ILE A 87 10.96 -10.58 -4.91
N ASP A 88 11.31 -11.86 -4.81
CA ASP A 88 10.94 -12.83 -5.85
C ASP A 88 9.54 -13.38 -5.60
N ALA A 89 9.12 -13.50 -4.34
CA ALA A 89 7.77 -13.89 -3.96
C ALA A 89 7.29 -13.18 -2.68
N VAL A 90 5.97 -13.14 -2.45
CA VAL A 90 5.39 -12.49 -1.26
C VAL A 90 5.80 -13.23 0.03
N GLU A 91 6.11 -14.52 -0.09
CA GLU A 91 6.59 -15.39 0.97
C GLU A 91 7.93 -14.91 1.56
N ASP A 92 8.75 -14.22 0.76
CA ASP A 92 10.03 -13.64 1.19
C ASP A 92 9.85 -12.53 2.24
N LEU A 93 8.64 -11.96 2.34
CA LEU A 93 8.31 -10.92 3.31
C LEU A 93 8.36 -11.39 4.75
N SER A 94 8.27 -12.71 4.99
CA SER A 94 8.30 -13.30 6.33
C SER A 94 9.54 -12.89 7.14
N VAL A 95 10.69 -12.74 6.48
CA VAL A 95 11.95 -12.28 7.07
C VAL A 95 11.87 -10.82 7.55
N TYR A 96 11.07 -10.00 6.88
CA TYR A 96 10.91 -8.57 7.18
C TYR A 96 9.86 -8.28 8.25
N PHE A 97 8.94 -9.21 8.51
CA PHE A 97 7.81 -9.03 9.42
C PHE A 97 7.70 -10.07 10.54
N GLY A 98 8.80 -10.76 10.87
CA GLY A 98 8.83 -11.82 11.88
C GLY A 98 8.01 -11.52 13.14
N GLY A 99 7.06 -12.41 13.45
CA GLY A 99 6.24 -12.38 14.66
C GLY A 99 5.27 -11.21 14.76
N THR A 100 4.28 -11.13 13.86
CA THR A 100 3.09 -10.30 14.07
C THR A 100 2.23 -10.87 15.21
N GLN A 101 2.64 -10.62 16.45
CA GLN A 101 1.67 -10.50 17.54
C GLN A 101 0.73 -9.35 17.13
N GLY A 102 -0.53 -9.68 16.83
CA GLY A 102 -1.51 -8.66 16.53
C GLY A 102 -1.53 -7.65 17.68
N PRO A 103 -1.47 -6.33 17.45
CA PRO A 103 -1.76 -5.40 18.52
C PRO A 103 -3.12 -5.80 19.08
N GLY A 104 -3.22 -6.00 20.40
CA GLY A 104 -4.49 -6.19 21.08
C GLY A 104 -5.35 -4.97 20.76
N ALA A 105 -6.19 -5.09 19.75
CA ALA A 105 -6.84 -3.94 19.14
C ALA A 105 -7.85 -3.36 20.14
N ARG A 106 -7.45 -2.31 20.85
CA ARG A 106 -8.41 -1.37 21.43
C ARG A 106 -8.81 -0.41 20.33
N ILE A 107 -9.98 -0.65 19.76
CA ILE A 107 -10.65 0.35 18.93
C ILE A 107 -11.10 1.44 19.90
N THR A 108 -10.50 2.64 19.78
CA THR A 108 -11.00 3.83 20.48
C THR A 108 -11.88 4.57 19.48
N THR A 109 -13.16 4.66 19.81
CA THR A 109 -14.19 5.38 19.07
C THR A 109 -14.32 6.80 19.62
N LEU A 110 -14.97 7.68 18.86
CA LEU A 110 -15.36 9.00 19.37
C LEU A 110 -16.27 8.92 20.62
N ALA A 111 -16.98 7.81 20.80
CA ALA A 111 -17.79 7.58 21.99
C ALA A 111 -16.97 7.27 23.25
N ASP A 112 -15.69 6.90 23.12
CA ASP A 112 -14.80 6.68 24.28
C ASP A 112 -14.21 7.98 24.82
N PHE A 113 -14.44 9.11 24.13
CA PHE A 113 -14.00 10.46 24.53
C PHE A 113 -15.17 11.36 24.96
N LEU A 114 -16.40 10.84 24.97
CA LEU A 114 -17.63 11.50 25.42
C LEU A 114 -18.12 10.86 26.72
#